data_AF-A0A674BKF0-F1
#
_entry.id   AF-A0A674BKF0-F1
#
_cell.length_a   1.000
_cell.length_b   1.000
_cell.length_c   1.000
_cell.angle_alpha   90.00
_cell.angle_beta   90.00
_cell.angle_gamma   90.00
#
_symmetry.space_group_name_H-M   'P 1'
#
loop_
_entity.id
_entity.type
_entity.pdbx_description
1 polymer ?
#
loop_
_entity_poly.entity_id
_entity_poly.type
_entity_poly.pdbx_seq_one_letter_code
_entity_poly.pdbx_strand_id
1 'polypeptide(L)'
;MDTISTHMSPHTHTHTHTHTHTHTHTHTHTHTHTHTHTACKAETEHNVEKVKGLNTFQMHCLQISLTCLLFMHLISAQAVKLISMETRSNITESHVEVLKRNSQDRKVAFSASLAAPGQEGNTGPFNTGITLVYRNIYSNIGNAYNPTTGIFTAPVKGGFRFYGGGSVPTTAGLHKNGHQRAIAHIVKLAMLLIPPMECHCCWR
;
A
#
# COMPACT_ATOMS: atom_id res chain seq x y z
N MET A 1 3.04 -0.80 -91.48
CA MET A 1 3.00 -0.97 -92.94
C MET A 1 4.04 -0.05 -93.53
N ASP A 2 5.05 -0.46 -94.27
CA ASP A 2 5.52 -1.80 -94.57
C ASP A 2 6.99 -1.70 -94.93
N THR A 3 7.69 -2.75 -94.55
CA THR A 3 9.02 -3.18 -94.94
C THR A 3 9.21 -3.17 -96.46
N ILE A 4 10.38 -2.73 -96.93
CA ILE A 4 10.94 -3.14 -98.24
C ILE A 4 12.34 -3.67 -97.90
N SER A 5 12.60 -4.96 -97.75
CA SER A 5 12.37 -6.15 -98.58
C SER A 5 13.32 -6.29 -99.77
N THR A 6 13.73 -7.55 -99.95
CA THR A 6 14.44 -8.20 -101.06
C THR A 6 15.98 -8.20 -100.93
N HIS A 7 16.69 -9.31 -100.65
CA HIS A 7 16.69 -10.72 -101.11
C HIS A 7 17.70 -10.98 -102.26
N MET A 8 18.52 -12.02 -102.07
CA MET A 8 19.45 -12.76 -102.98
C MET A 8 20.92 -12.34 -102.90
N SER A 9 21.88 -13.14 -102.37
CA SER A 9 22.34 -14.52 -102.66
C SER A 9 22.99 -14.67 -104.05
N PRO A 10 24.05 -15.50 -104.28
CA PRO A 10 25.14 -15.94 -103.40
C PRO A 10 26.51 -15.84 -104.12
N HIS A 11 27.58 -15.29 -103.51
CA HIS A 11 28.92 -15.37 -104.12
C HIS A 11 29.94 -16.01 -103.17
N THR A 12 30.31 -17.23 -103.50
CA THR A 12 31.45 -17.99 -102.97
C THR A 12 32.72 -17.43 -103.59
N HIS A 13 33.64 -16.89 -102.79
CA HIS A 13 35.00 -16.62 -103.25
C HIS A 13 36.04 -17.10 -102.24
N THR A 14 36.98 -17.85 -102.82
CA THR A 14 38.10 -18.59 -102.25
C THR A 14 39.16 -17.68 -101.62
N HIS A 15 39.69 -18.12 -100.49
CA HIS A 15 40.79 -17.48 -99.77
C HIS A 15 42.07 -17.31 -100.60
N THR A 16 42.81 -16.23 -100.35
CA THR A 16 44.28 -16.21 -100.46
C THR A 16 44.80 -15.26 -99.40
N HIS A 17 45.48 -15.81 -98.39
CA HIS A 17 46.19 -15.04 -97.37
C HIS A 17 47.57 -14.66 -97.92
N THR A 18 47.90 -13.38 -97.86
CA THR A 18 49.26 -12.88 -98.00
C THR A 18 49.59 -12.07 -96.75
N HIS A 19 50.40 -12.65 -95.87
CA HIS A 19 50.97 -11.94 -94.73
C HIS A 19 52.23 -11.20 -95.17
N THR A 20 52.25 -9.88 -94.93
CA THR A 20 53.46 -9.06 -94.98
C THR A 20 53.64 -8.44 -93.60
N HIS A 21 54.61 -8.94 -92.85
CA HIS A 21 55.08 -8.30 -91.63
C HIS A 21 56.20 -7.32 -91.97
N THR A 22 56.08 -6.07 -91.54
CA THR A 22 57.20 -5.12 -91.53
C THR A 22 57.25 -4.39 -90.19
N HIS A 23 58.47 -4.33 -89.70
CA HIS A 23 58.93 -4.06 -88.33
C HIS A 23 58.90 -2.59 -87.89
N THR A 24 58.68 -2.41 -86.57
CA THR A 24 59.49 -1.64 -85.60
C THR A 24 59.68 -0.12 -85.78
N HIS A 25 59.33 0.64 -84.73
CA HIS A 25 60.34 1.30 -83.88
C HIS A 25 59.80 1.66 -82.50
N THR A 26 60.53 1.19 -81.49
CA THR A 26 60.44 1.56 -80.08
C THR A 26 61.22 2.86 -79.85
N HIS A 27 60.58 3.86 -79.25
CA HIS A 27 61.30 4.97 -78.61
C HIS A 27 60.99 4.99 -77.11
N THR A 28 62.04 4.72 -76.34
CA THR A 28 62.11 4.86 -74.89
C THR A 28 62.44 6.31 -74.56
N HIS A 29 61.52 7.02 -73.89
CA HIS A 29 61.82 8.29 -73.25
C HIS A 29 62.03 8.09 -71.75
N THR A 30 63.24 8.36 -71.30
CA THR A 30 63.63 8.40 -69.88
C THR A 30 63.25 9.77 -69.31
N HIS A 31 62.29 9.80 -68.38
CA HIS A 31 61.99 10.97 -67.58
C HIS A 31 62.67 10.85 -66.21
N THR A 32 63.59 11.78 -65.93
CA THR A 32 64.22 11.94 -64.61
C THR A 32 63.25 12.68 -63.69
N HIS A 33 62.77 12.02 -62.64
CA HIS A 33 61.95 12.62 -61.59
C HIS A 33 62.84 12.98 -60.39
N THR A 34 62.94 14.28 -60.07
CA THR A 34 63.54 14.77 -58.83
C THR A 34 62.50 14.59 -57.71
N HIS A 35 62.77 13.67 -56.78
CA HIS A 35 61.97 13.52 -55.55
C HIS A 35 62.60 14.36 -54.43
N THR A 36 61.93 15.45 -54.06
CA THR A 36 62.16 16.16 -52.80
C THR A 36 61.46 15.38 -51.69
N HIS A 37 62.23 14.83 -50.74
CA HIS A 37 61.69 14.21 -49.53
C HIS A 37 61.22 15.30 -48.55
N THR A 38 59.92 15.55 -48.48
CA THR A 38 59.29 16.31 -47.37
C THR A 38 58.05 15.61 -46.83
N ALA A 39 58.18 14.32 -46.50
CA ALA A 39 57.15 13.58 -45.77
C ALA A 39 57.80 12.70 -44.70
N CYS A 40 58.30 13.33 -43.65
CA CYS A 40 58.57 12.67 -42.38
C CYS A 40 58.35 13.68 -41.26
N LYS A 41 57.07 13.93 -40.93
CA LYS A 41 56.61 14.56 -39.67
C LYS A 41 55.07 14.71 -39.60
N ALA A 42 54.29 13.74 -40.08
CA ALA A 42 52.83 13.82 -40.02
C ALA A 42 52.14 12.54 -39.52
N GLU A 43 52.85 11.64 -38.81
CA GLU A 43 52.24 10.40 -38.28
C GLU A 43 52.24 10.29 -36.75
N THR A 44 52.80 11.26 -36.01
CA THR A 44 52.84 11.22 -34.55
C THR A 44 51.85 12.16 -33.84
N GLU A 45 51.27 13.17 -34.50
CA GLU A 45 50.42 14.16 -33.83
C GLU A 45 48.92 13.84 -33.92
N HIS A 46 48.46 13.19 -34.99
CA HIS A 46 47.05 12.76 -35.12
C HIS A 46 46.68 11.62 -34.14
N ASN A 47 47.65 10.81 -33.73
CA ASN A 47 47.44 9.70 -32.81
C ASN A 47 47.31 10.15 -31.35
N VAL A 48 47.93 11.26 -30.94
CA VAL A 48 47.89 11.75 -29.54
C VAL A 48 46.55 12.38 -29.19
N GLU A 49 45.89 13.06 -30.12
CA GLU A 49 44.59 13.71 -29.89
C GLU A 49 43.43 12.67 -29.88
N LYS A 50 43.54 11.65 -30.72
CA LYS A 50 42.62 10.50 -30.76
C LYS A 50 42.73 9.63 -29.50
N VAL A 51 43.94 9.43 -28.99
CA VAL A 51 44.19 8.75 -27.70
C VAL A 51 43.71 9.59 -26.51
N LYS A 52 43.88 10.92 -26.52
CA LYS A 52 43.34 11.82 -25.49
C LYS A 52 41.81 11.76 -25.42
N GLY A 53 41.12 11.77 -26.55
CA GLY A 53 39.66 11.66 -26.64
C GLY A 53 39.11 10.29 -26.23
N LEU A 54 39.82 9.21 -26.56
CA LEU A 54 39.47 7.85 -26.14
C LEU A 54 39.65 7.67 -24.62
N ASN A 55 40.70 8.28 -24.04
CA ASN A 55 40.97 8.25 -22.61
C ASN A 55 39.97 9.09 -21.79
N THR A 56 39.55 10.26 -22.29
CA THR A 56 38.51 11.06 -21.62
C THR A 56 37.13 10.42 -21.73
N PHE A 57 36.78 9.80 -22.87
CA PHE A 57 35.55 9.03 -23.01
C PHE A 57 35.53 7.82 -22.06
N GLN A 58 36.65 7.07 -22.00
CA GLN A 58 36.83 5.95 -21.08
C GLN A 58 36.67 6.39 -19.61
N MET A 59 37.25 7.54 -19.25
CA MET A 59 37.14 8.13 -17.90
C MET A 59 35.71 8.58 -17.57
N HIS A 60 35.00 9.23 -18.50
CA HIS A 60 33.58 9.57 -18.32
C HIS A 60 32.70 8.33 -18.20
N CYS A 61 32.93 7.30 -19.01
CA CYS A 61 32.23 6.02 -18.89
C CYS A 61 32.44 5.38 -17.51
N LEU A 62 33.68 5.37 -17.00
CA LEU A 62 34.01 4.85 -15.68
C LEU A 62 33.34 5.67 -14.56
N GLN A 63 33.29 7.00 -14.70
CA GLN A 63 32.64 7.89 -13.75
C GLN A 63 31.11 7.70 -13.72
N ILE A 64 30.48 7.54 -14.89
CA ILE A 64 29.04 7.24 -14.98
C ILE A 64 28.74 5.86 -14.39
N SER A 65 29.59 4.87 -14.65
CA SER A 65 29.46 3.53 -14.07
C SER A 65 29.56 3.56 -12.54
N LEU A 66 30.54 4.28 -11.98
CA LEU A 66 30.72 4.41 -10.54
C LEU A 66 29.56 5.17 -9.88
N THR A 67 29.09 6.27 -10.49
CA THR A 67 27.93 7.02 -9.96
C THR A 67 26.64 6.19 -10.01
N CYS A 68 26.46 5.37 -11.04
CA CYS A 68 25.35 4.43 -11.13
C CYS A 68 25.38 3.37 -10.01
N LEU A 69 26.55 2.77 -9.74
CA LEU A 69 26.71 1.79 -8.65
C LEU A 69 26.41 2.40 -7.28
N LEU A 70 26.91 3.61 -7.01
CA LEU A 70 26.64 4.33 -5.76
C LEU A 70 25.14 4.64 -5.59
N PHE A 71 24.46 5.02 -6.68
CA PHE A 71 23.02 5.30 -6.66
C PHE A 71 22.20 4.03 -6.40
N MET A 72 22.55 2.89 -7.01
CA MET A 72 21.89 1.61 -6.76
C MET A 72 22.06 1.13 -5.31
N HIS A 73 23.25 1.31 -4.73
CA HIS A 73 23.48 1.04 -3.30
C HIS A 73 22.66 1.96 -2.39
N LEU A 74 22.52 3.24 -2.74
CA LEU A 74 21.69 4.17 -1.97
C LEU A 74 20.20 3.79 -2.03
N ILE A 75 19.69 3.42 -3.20
CA ILE A 75 18.29 2.97 -3.39
C ILE A 75 18.04 1.71 -2.57
N SER A 76 18.95 0.72 -2.62
CA SER A 76 18.78 -0.51 -1.84
C SER A 76 18.80 -0.25 -0.33
N ALA A 77 19.67 0.63 0.17
CA ALA A 77 19.67 1.03 1.57
C ALA A 77 18.35 1.74 1.99
N GLN A 78 17.81 2.60 1.12
CA GLN A 78 16.53 3.26 1.35
C GLN A 78 15.34 2.29 1.28
N ALA A 79 15.39 1.29 0.40
CA ALA A 79 14.37 0.24 0.29
C ALA A 79 14.28 -0.61 1.55
N VAL A 80 15.41 -0.99 2.16
CA VAL A 80 15.43 -1.73 3.44
C VAL A 80 14.77 -0.89 4.55
N LYS A 81 15.06 0.40 4.61
CA LYS A 81 14.45 1.31 5.59
C LYS A 81 12.94 1.46 5.36
N LEU A 82 12.49 1.50 4.11
CA LEU A 82 11.07 1.58 3.74
C LEU A 82 10.32 0.30 4.15
N ILE A 83 10.88 -0.88 3.86
CA ILE A 83 10.31 -2.18 4.30
C ILE A 83 10.24 -2.24 5.84
N SER A 84 11.29 -1.79 6.53
CA SER A 84 11.30 -1.72 8.00
C SER A 84 10.24 -0.75 8.55
N MET A 85 10.01 0.37 7.87
CA MET A 85 8.97 1.34 8.27
C MET A 85 7.56 0.80 8.03
N GLU A 86 7.34 0.17 6.88
CA GLU A 86 6.07 -0.45 6.49
C GLU A 86 5.69 -1.56 7.48
N THR A 87 6.63 -2.46 7.79
CA THR A 87 6.41 -3.51 8.79
C THR A 87 6.08 -2.93 10.16
N ARG A 88 6.80 -1.89 10.60
CA ARG A 88 6.47 -1.20 11.86
C ARG A 88 5.09 -0.54 11.80
N SER A 89 4.71 0.07 10.68
CA SER A 89 3.40 0.69 10.48
C SER A 89 2.29 -0.35 10.63
N ASN A 90 2.40 -1.48 9.92
CA ASN A 90 1.44 -2.58 9.96
C ASN A 90 1.34 -3.21 11.35
N ILE A 91 2.47 -3.35 12.06
CA ILE A 91 2.49 -3.79 13.46
C ILE A 91 1.76 -2.76 14.34
N THR A 92 2.08 -1.47 14.22
CA THR A 92 1.43 -0.43 15.04
C THR A 92 -0.08 -0.36 14.79
N GLU A 93 -0.51 -0.48 13.54
CA GLU A 93 -1.93 -0.52 13.17
C GLU A 93 -2.62 -1.73 13.81
N SER A 94 -2.02 -2.92 13.71
CA SER A 94 -2.52 -4.13 14.38
C SER A 94 -2.64 -3.95 15.90
N HIS A 95 -1.61 -3.38 16.54
CA HIS A 95 -1.64 -3.08 17.97
C HIS A 95 -2.74 -2.07 18.32
N VAL A 96 -2.94 -1.03 17.50
CA VAL A 96 -4.01 -0.04 17.70
C VAL A 96 -5.38 -0.69 17.55
N GLU A 97 -5.58 -1.57 16.58
CA GLU A 97 -6.84 -2.30 16.43
C GLU A 97 -7.14 -3.20 17.63
N VAL A 98 -6.14 -3.91 18.15
CA VAL A 98 -6.28 -4.75 19.34
C VAL A 98 -6.61 -3.90 20.56
N LEU A 99 -5.92 -2.76 20.75
CA LEU A 99 -6.21 -1.82 21.83
C LEU A 99 -7.60 -1.21 21.70
N LYS A 100 -8.03 -0.89 20.47
CA LYS A 100 -9.38 -0.36 20.20
C LYS A 100 -10.44 -1.39 20.55
N ARG A 101 -10.25 -2.66 20.15
CA ARG A 101 -11.11 -3.78 20.57
C ARG A 101 -11.16 -3.94 22.09
N ASN A 102 -10.00 -4.02 22.74
CA ASN A 102 -9.92 -4.10 24.21
C ASN A 102 -10.61 -2.93 24.90
N SER A 103 -10.46 -1.71 24.38
CA SER A 103 -11.14 -0.52 24.89
C SER A 103 -12.66 -0.61 24.71
N GLN A 104 -13.12 -1.13 23.58
CA GLN A 104 -14.54 -1.34 23.29
C GLN A 104 -15.16 -2.37 24.25
N ASP A 105 -14.46 -3.48 24.51
CA ASP A 105 -14.91 -4.58 25.37
C ASP A 105 -15.01 -4.19 26.85
N ARG A 106 -14.36 -3.09 27.25
CA ARG A 106 -14.44 -2.54 28.62
C ARG A 106 -15.64 -1.62 28.84
N LYS A 107 -16.36 -1.23 27.79
CA LYS A 107 -17.55 -0.38 27.91
C LYS A 107 -18.75 -1.22 28.31
N VAL A 108 -19.44 -0.78 29.37
CA VAL A 108 -20.58 -1.52 29.93
C VAL A 108 -21.69 -0.56 30.30
N ALA A 109 -22.89 -0.84 29.84
CA ALA A 109 -24.11 -0.15 30.26
C ALA A 109 -25.31 -1.06 30.00
N PHE A 110 -26.30 -1.05 30.88
CA PHE A 110 -27.55 -1.75 30.66
C PHE A 110 -28.74 -0.91 31.08
N SER A 111 -29.87 -1.14 30.42
CA SER A 111 -31.17 -0.55 30.77
C SER A 111 -32.25 -1.59 30.55
N ALA A 112 -33.09 -1.80 31.56
CA ALA A 112 -34.12 -2.83 31.54
C ALA A 112 -35.31 -2.45 32.43
N SER A 113 -36.46 -3.04 32.15
CA SER A 113 -37.68 -2.92 32.97
C SER A 113 -38.21 -4.28 33.43
N LEU A 114 -38.94 -4.26 34.54
CA LEU A 114 -39.65 -5.43 35.09
C LEU A 114 -40.81 -5.84 34.18
N ALA A 115 -41.58 -4.87 33.70
CA ALA A 115 -42.72 -5.06 32.82
C ALA A 115 -42.41 -4.55 31.40
N ALA A 116 -43.00 -5.19 30.39
CA ALA A 116 -42.96 -4.70 29.02
C ALA A 116 -43.82 -3.43 28.88
N PRO A 117 -43.59 -2.58 27.87
CA PRO A 117 -44.45 -1.43 27.61
C PRO A 117 -45.92 -1.85 27.49
N GLY A 118 -46.81 -1.14 28.20
CA GLY A 118 -48.24 -1.43 28.23
C GLY A 118 -48.66 -2.60 29.12
N GLN A 119 -47.72 -3.24 29.83
CA GLN A 119 -48.04 -4.21 30.88
C GLN A 119 -48.09 -3.51 32.23
N GLU A 120 -49.29 -3.44 32.81
CA GLU A 120 -49.50 -2.91 34.16
C GLU A 120 -49.51 -4.05 35.17
N GLY A 121 -48.83 -3.85 36.30
CA GLY A 121 -48.79 -4.84 37.37
C GLY A 121 -47.73 -4.52 38.41
N ASN A 122 -48.00 -4.93 39.64
CA ASN A 122 -47.04 -4.84 40.73
C ASN A 122 -46.27 -6.16 40.84
N THR A 123 -44.95 -6.09 40.94
CA THR A 123 -44.11 -7.27 41.22
C THR A 123 -43.95 -7.39 42.74
N GLY A 124 -44.68 -8.33 43.35
CA GLY A 124 -44.74 -8.52 44.81
C GLY A 124 -46.18 -8.60 45.33
N PRO A 125 -46.40 -8.53 46.66
CA PRO A 125 -45.41 -8.32 47.71
C PRO A 125 -44.54 -9.56 47.96
N PHE A 126 -43.32 -9.35 48.45
CA PHE A 126 -42.41 -10.42 48.86
C PHE A 126 -42.14 -10.31 50.36
N ASN A 127 -42.25 -11.42 51.07
CA ASN A 127 -41.96 -11.53 52.51
C ASN A 127 -40.50 -11.92 52.80
N THR A 128 -39.75 -12.31 51.76
CA THR A 128 -38.32 -12.64 51.82
C THR A 128 -37.56 -11.86 50.75
N GLY A 129 -36.23 -11.73 50.92
CA GLY A 129 -35.38 -11.14 49.90
C GLY A 129 -35.43 -11.96 48.62
N ILE A 130 -35.88 -11.34 47.52
CA ILE A 130 -35.88 -11.93 46.18
C ILE A 130 -35.00 -11.11 45.24
N THR A 131 -34.37 -11.77 44.28
CA THR A 131 -33.65 -11.08 43.19
C THR A 131 -34.67 -10.62 42.15
N LEU A 132 -34.73 -9.31 41.91
CA LEU A 132 -35.56 -8.75 40.85
C LEU A 132 -34.93 -9.04 39.48
N VAL A 133 -35.69 -9.71 38.62
CA VAL A 133 -35.27 -10.05 37.26
C VAL A 133 -35.99 -9.15 36.26
N TYR A 134 -35.28 -8.12 35.78
CA TYR A 134 -35.76 -7.23 34.72
C TYR A 134 -35.61 -7.93 33.38
N ARG A 135 -36.70 -8.45 32.82
CA ARG A 135 -36.69 -9.28 31.60
C ARG A 135 -36.75 -8.47 30.32
N ASN A 136 -37.29 -7.26 30.38
CA ASN A 136 -37.42 -6.42 29.20
C ASN A 136 -36.17 -5.55 29.04
N ILE A 137 -35.24 -5.98 28.17
CA ILE A 137 -33.95 -5.33 27.95
C ILE A 137 -34.05 -4.28 26.85
N TYR A 138 -33.71 -3.03 27.16
CA TYR A 138 -33.58 -1.96 26.18
C TYR A 138 -32.15 -1.83 25.64
N SER A 139 -31.14 -2.07 26.50
CA SER A 139 -29.73 -2.05 26.12
C SER A 139 -28.92 -2.92 27.08
N ASN A 140 -27.88 -3.59 26.58
CA ASN A 140 -26.96 -4.42 27.37
C ASN A 140 -25.55 -4.41 26.78
N ILE A 141 -24.96 -3.23 26.68
CA ILE A 141 -23.60 -3.01 26.19
C ILE A 141 -22.63 -3.81 27.06
N GLY A 142 -21.78 -4.62 26.43
CA GLY A 142 -20.82 -5.48 27.11
C GLY A 142 -21.43 -6.77 27.70
N ASN A 143 -22.73 -7.03 27.47
CA ASN A 143 -23.44 -8.25 27.91
C ASN A 143 -23.26 -8.58 29.40
N ALA A 144 -23.10 -7.56 30.24
CA ALA A 144 -22.79 -7.71 31.66
C ALA A 144 -24.02 -8.02 32.52
N TYR A 145 -25.23 -7.68 32.06
CA TYR A 145 -26.47 -8.01 32.74
C TYR A 145 -27.09 -9.30 32.18
N ASN A 146 -27.47 -10.23 33.06
CA ASN A 146 -28.12 -11.47 32.68
C ASN A 146 -29.65 -11.40 32.93
N PRO A 147 -30.50 -11.37 31.89
CA PRO A 147 -31.97 -11.26 32.02
C PRO A 147 -32.65 -12.54 32.56
N THR A 148 -31.93 -13.65 32.64
CA THR A 148 -32.43 -14.89 33.22
C THR A 148 -32.29 -14.87 34.74
N THR A 149 -31.19 -14.33 35.26
CA THR A 149 -30.88 -14.33 36.70
C THR A 149 -31.11 -12.98 37.40
N GLY A 150 -31.19 -11.87 36.65
CA GLY A 150 -31.27 -10.52 37.21
C GLY A 150 -29.94 -9.98 37.73
N ILE A 151 -28.82 -10.65 37.41
CA ILE A 151 -27.51 -10.33 37.98
C ILE A 151 -26.69 -9.53 36.97
N PHE A 152 -26.13 -8.42 37.45
CA PHE A 152 -25.09 -7.66 36.76
C PHE A 152 -23.70 -8.15 37.22
N THR A 153 -22.86 -8.56 36.27
CA THR A 153 -21.49 -8.99 36.51
C THR A 153 -20.53 -7.97 35.93
N ALA A 154 -19.80 -7.25 36.79
CA ALA A 154 -18.80 -6.29 36.37
C ALA A 154 -17.64 -7.00 35.63
N PRO A 155 -17.38 -6.71 34.35
CA PRO A 155 -16.30 -7.37 33.61
C PRO A 155 -14.92 -6.84 33.99
N VAL A 156 -14.84 -5.61 34.52
CA VAL A 156 -13.61 -4.99 35.02
C VAL A 156 -13.84 -4.30 36.35
N LYS A 157 -12.77 -4.12 37.13
CA LYS A 157 -12.81 -3.31 38.35
C LYS A 157 -13.06 -1.85 37.99
N GLY A 158 -14.04 -1.22 38.63
CA GLY A 158 -14.41 0.16 38.37
C GLY A 158 -15.56 0.63 39.25
N GLY A 159 -15.90 1.91 39.10
CA GLY A 159 -17.12 2.49 39.69
C GLY A 159 -18.32 2.20 38.80
N PHE A 160 -19.41 1.74 39.41
CA PHE A 160 -20.69 1.50 38.71
C PHE A 160 -21.77 2.32 39.39
N ARG A 161 -22.68 2.86 38.59
CA ARG A 161 -23.82 3.63 39.07
C ARG A 161 -25.11 2.94 38.67
N PHE A 162 -26.02 2.80 39.63
CA PHE A 162 -27.31 2.17 39.44
C PHE A 162 -28.40 3.19 39.70
N TYR A 163 -29.40 3.20 38.83
CA TYR A 163 -30.59 4.01 38.96
C TYR A 163 -31.80 3.09 38.90
N GLY A 164 -32.80 3.37 39.73
CA GLY A 164 -34.04 2.59 39.78
C GLY A 164 -35.20 3.51 40.14
N GLY A 165 -36.36 3.20 39.60
CA GLY A 165 -37.59 3.96 39.83
C GLY A 165 -38.80 3.04 39.80
N GLY A 166 -39.91 3.53 40.34
CA GLY A 166 -41.16 2.80 40.44
C GLY A 166 -42.32 3.76 40.75
N SER A 167 -43.53 3.33 40.41
CA SER A 167 -44.74 4.15 40.61
C SER A 167 -45.33 3.98 42.02
N VAL A 168 -45.08 2.83 42.67
CA VAL A 168 -45.63 2.48 43.99
C VAL A 168 -44.54 2.58 45.06
N PRO A 169 -44.83 3.12 46.26
CA PRO A 169 -43.93 3.08 47.41
C PRO A 169 -43.31 1.69 47.62
N THR A 170 -42.01 1.56 47.36
CA THR A 170 -41.30 0.27 47.38
C THR A 170 -39.93 0.43 48.03
N THR A 171 -39.46 -0.59 48.74
CA THR A 171 -38.09 -0.65 49.24
C THR A 171 -37.28 -1.61 48.38
N ALA A 172 -36.16 -1.16 47.82
CA ALA A 172 -35.27 -1.98 46.99
C ALA A 172 -33.84 -1.94 47.56
N GLY A 173 -33.19 -3.12 47.64
CA GLY A 173 -31.82 -3.25 48.14
C GLY A 173 -30.84 -3.60 47.02
N LEU A 174 -29.75 -2.84 46.91
CA LEU A 174 -28.62 -3.19 46.05
C LEU A 174 -27.68 -4.14 46.78
N HIS A 175 -27.45 -5.31 46.22
CA HIS A 175 -26.59 -6.36 46.80
C HIS A 175 -25.34 -6.58 45.94
N LYS A 176 -24.20 -6.81 46.60
CA LYS A 176 -22.94 -7.22 45.97
C LYS A 176 -22.45 -8.49 46.64
N ASN A 177 -22.37 -9.58 45.88
CA ASN A 177 -21.91 -10.89 46.36
C ASN A 177 -22.66 -11.33 47.63
N GLY A 178 -23.99 -11.28 47.60
CA GLY A 178 -24.87 -11.65 48.72
C GLY A 178 -24.96 -10.62 49.85
N HIS A 179 -24.11 -9.59 49.87
CA HIS A 179 -24.12 -8.58 50.93
C HIS A 179 -24.84 -7.32 50.47
N GLN A 180 -25.79 -6.84 51.25
CA GLN A 180 -26.48 -5.58 50.98
C GLN A 180 -25.50 -4.40 51.07
N ARG A 181 -25.53 -3.52 50.07
CA ARG A 181 -24.66 -2.34 49.97
C ARG A 181 -25.41 -1.03 50.05
N ALA A 182 -26.66 -1.00 49.56
CA ALA A 182 -27.53 0.17 49.65
C ALA A 182 -28.99 -0.26 49.72
N ILE A 183 -29.83 0.60 50.30
CA ILE A 183 -31.29 0.50 50.24
C ILE A 183 -31.81 1.82 49.65
N ALA A 184 -32.81 1.73 48.78
CA ALA A 184 -33.58 2.85 48.30
C ALA A 184 -35.05 2.67 48.70
N HIS A 185 -35.63 3.69 49.35
CA HIS A 185 -37.07 3.82 49.50
C HIS A 185 -37.60 4.64 48.32
N ILE A 186 -38.29 3.99 47.40
CA ILE A 186 -38.83 4.57 46.18
C ILE A 186 -40.25 5.02 46.50
N VAL A 187 -40.46 6.31 46.77
CA VAL A 187 -41.76 6.85 47.21
C VAL A 187 -42.41 7.63 46.06
N LYS A 188 -43.00 6.90 45.09
CA LYS A 188 -43.72 7.44 43.91
C LYS A 188 -42.82 8.17 42.90
N LEU A 189 -43.15 8.05 41.61
CA LEU A 189 -42.27 8.31 40.47
C LEU A 189 -41.62 9.72 40.52
N ALA A 190 -40.30 9.78 40.71
CA ALA A 190 -39.49 10.75 39.98
C ALA A 190 -39.51 10.28 38.54
N MET A 191 -40.22 11.00 37.67
CA MET A 191 -40.18 10.78 36.23
C MET A 191 -38.73 10.99 35.79
N LEU A 192 -37.93 9.91 35.84
CA LEU A 192 -36.64 9.85 35.17
C LEU A 192 -37.00 9.84 33.70
N LEU A 193 -37.21 11.04 33.15
CA LEU A 193 -36.76 11.35 31.80
C LEU A 193 -35.36 10.77 31.76
N ILE A 194 -35.21 9.60 31.15
CA ILE A 194 -33.91 9.08 30.76
C ILE A 194 -33.32 10.29 30.01
N PRO A 195 -32.33 11.02 30.56
CA PRO A 195 -31.70 12.04 29.76
C PRO A 195 -31.30 11.30 28.48
N PRO A 196 -31.51 11.89 27.29
CA PRO A 196 -31.04 11.28 26.07
C PRO A 196 -29.65 10.76 26.37
N MET A 197 -29.36 9.50 26.01
CA MET A 197 -28.02 8.97 26.15
C MET A 197 -27.11 9.79 25.22
N GLU A 198 -26.81 11.02 25.63
CA GLU A 198 -25.68 11.78 25.21
C GLU A 198 -24.53 10.97 25.78
N CYS A 199 -24.03 10.08 24.94
CA CYS A 199 -22.71 9.53 25.05
C CYS A 199 -21.76 10.73 25.19
N HIS A 200 -21.53 11.15 26.43
CA HIS A 200 -20.49 12.08 26.79
C HIS A 200 -19.15 11.37 26.59
N CYS A 201 -18.72 11.30 25.33
CA CYS A 201 -17.31 11.42 24.97
C CYS A 201 -16.70 12.76 25.46
N CYS A 202 -17.48 13.63 26.12
CA CYS A 202 -17.00 14.83 26.78
C CYS A 202 -17.19 14.73 28.29
N TRP A 203 -16.21 14.16 28.99
CA TRP A 203 -15.74 14.68 30.28
C TRP A 203 -14.27 14.28 30.42
N ARG A 204 -13.44 15.18 29.87
CA ARG A 204 -12.00 15.44 30.06
C ARG A 204 -11.00 14.27 30.02
#